data_AF-A0A0J8GMY3-F1
#
_entry.id   AF-A0A0J8GMY3-F1
#
_cell.length_a   1.000
_cell.length_b   1.000
_cell.length_c   1.000
_cell.angle_alpha   90.00
_cell.angle_beta   90.00
_cell.angle_gamma   90.00
#
_symmetry.space_group_name_H-M   'P 1'
#
loop_
_entity.id
_entity.type
_entity.pdbx_description
1 polymer ?
#
loop_
_entity_poly.entity_id
_entity_poly.type
_entity_poly.pdbx_seq_one_letter_code
_entity_poly.pdbx_strand_id
1 'polypeptide(L)'
;MMFRSSFYAKKKVMVVDDCEPIRSAVKGMLQKIGFVTIASANNGTQALQKATDMRFDFILADFNLGDGKDGYQLFEELKHKKLLASHCCFFIISAENRRPHVHGLVELQPDDFLLKPFTYKGLEKRFARSLAKKVALGKVYEAINENLPAEAIQACNDVIKNETQNALLALRMKGELLLSEKQPEKALKLYNNVLQKREYSWALLGKAISTFKLGEHFESEGLFFELLDRDDTRLEAYDWLGRLNMARQDTVTAFEMLMEAGKISPRNLFRQRAIANLAIANNETEEAVRAYSRILKSSRYSVFDTPENYLNFARCLLDLSNEGNKLEIAKQISKCTELLQDIDRRFYSDAVKAQELVIKARVQVLKGNVDEARNNLEESEKHDSPYDTADDRLDKAKAYFSTGNLSRSEEIMESLEGIADKDDLISSTLTVLINKEKESHEVLKERIRELNNEGLAMYQSAKYTRSVECFVEAYQYMPSNASLALNLVQAITKVGTFLTQGRSPKEMKDMCSNCVSVIEQSDLTENNMRRYLSLKPELMALLNAKDVA
;
A
#
# COMPACT_ATOMS: atom_id res chain seq x y z
N MET A 1 40.34 16.27 4.04
CA MET A 1 40.92 16.27 2.68
C MET A 1 40.27 17.41 1.91
N MET A 2 41.04 18.34 1.34
CA MET A 2 40.52 19.30 0.34
C MET A 2 41.17 18.95 -0.98
N PHE A 3 40.36 18.79 -2.03
CA PHE A 3 40.85 18.43 -3.36
C PHE A 3 41.33 19.69 -4.10
N ARG A 4 42.38 19.56 -4.92
CA ARG A 4 42.84 20.68 -5.75
C ARG A 4 41.79 21.02 -6.80
N SER A 5 41.69 22.27 -7.24
CA SER A 5 40.74 22.69 -8.29
C SER A 5 40.85 21.87 -9.58
N SER A 6 42.05 21.39 -9.93
CA SER A 6 42.28 20.52 -11.08
C SER A 6 41.56 19.15 -11.00
N PHE A 7 41.24 18.69 -9.78
CA PHE A 7 40.41 17.51 -9.59
C PHE A 7 38.97 17.79 -10.04
N TYR A 8 38.36 18.87 -9.54
CA TYR A 8 36.98 19.25 -9.86
C TYR A 8 36.82 19.66 -11.33
N ALA A 9 37.86 20.18 -11.97
CA ALA A 9 37.83 20.55 -13.38
C ALA A 9 37.49 19.37 -14.32
N LYS A 10 37.84 18.14 -13.92
CA LYS A 10 37.54 16.90 -14.67
C LYS A 10 36.19 16.28 -14.30
N LYS A 11 35.48 16.86 -13.33
CA LYS A 11 34.22 16.33 -12.79
C LYS A 11 33.02 17.07 -13.38
N LYS A 12 31.92 16.34 -13.53
CA LYS A 12 30.65 16.87 -14.06
C LYS A 12 29.66 17.06 -12.92
N VAL A 13 29.08 18.26 -12.85
CA VAL A 13 28.10 18.59 -11.82
C VAL A 13 26.80 19.11 -12.42
N MET A 14 25.67 18.70 -11.86
CA MET A 14 24.35 19.24 -12.19
C MET A 14 23.75 19.99 -10.99
N VAL A 15 23.21 21.18 -11.23
CA VAL A 15 22.41 21.93 -10.26
C VAL A 15 20.95 21.96 -10.72
N VAL A 16 20.04 21.56 -9.86
CA VAL A 16 18.59 21.52 -10.10
C VAL A 16 17.90 22.38 -9.07
N ASP A 17 17.23 23.44 -9.48
CA ASP A 17 16.52 24.38 -8.62
C ASP A 17 15.54 25.15 -9.51
N ASP A 18 14.33 25.46 -9.06
CA ASP A 18 13.33 26.17 -9.88
C ASP A 18 13.65 27.67 -10.01
N CYS A 19 14.41 28.23 -9.07
CA CYS A 19 14.75 29.64 -8.98
C CYS A 19 16.06 29.98 -9.71
N GLU A 20 15.99 30.76 -10.79
CA GLU A 20 17.15 31.15 -11.61
C GLU A 20 18.27 31.89 -10.82
N PRO A 21 17.95 32.87 -9.94
CA PRO A 21 18.95 33.48 -9.08
C PRO A 21 19.72 32.48 -8.21
N ILE A 22 19.04 31.46 -7.66
CA ILE A 22 19.69 30.43 -6.82
C ILE A 22 20.58 29.55 -7.68
N ARG A 23 20.11 29.07 -8.84
CA ARG A 23 20.94 28.32 -9.79
C ARG A 23 22.21 29.09 -10.16
N SER A 24 22.08 30.38 -10.45
CA SER A 24 23.21 31.24 -10.82
C SER A 24 24.21 31.42 -9.67
N ALA A 25 23.72 31.63 -8.44
CA ALA A 25 24.57 31.72 -7.26
C ALA A 25 25.34 30.41 -7.00
N VAL A 26 24.65 29.26 -7.03
CA VAL A 26 25.27 27.93 -6.84
C VAL A 26 26.28 27.65 -7.94
N LYS A 27 25.97 27.96 -9.21
CA LYS A 27 26.90 27.86 -10.33
C LYS A 27 28.17 28.68 -10.08
N GLY A 28 28.04 29.91 -9.61
CA GLY A 28 29.19 30.74 -9.23
C GLY A 28 30.03 30.14 -8.10
N MET A 29 29.40 29.49 -7.11
CA MET A 29 30.11 28.76 -6.06
C MET A 29 30.87 27.54 -6.61
N LEU A 30 30.24 26.76 -7.49
CA LEU A 30 30.87 25.59 -8.13
C LEU A 30 32.07 25.98 -9.00
N GLN A 31 31.98 27.10 -9.72
CA GLN A 31 33.12 27.65 -10.48
C GLN A 31 34.28 28.03 -9.55
N LYS A 32 34.00 28.64 -8.38
CA LYS A 32 35.03 28.94 -7.37
C LYS A 32 35.69 27.69 -6.78
N ILE A 33 34.95 26.60 -6.67
CA ILE A 33 35.49 25.29 -6.24
C ILE A 33 36.39 24.67 -7.32
N GLY A 34 36.12 24.97 -8.59
CA GLY A 34 36.94 24.56 -9.74
C GLY A 34 36.23 23.67 -10.75
N PHE A 35 34.91 23.54 -10.69
CA PHE A 35 34.14 22.81 -11.70
C PHE A 35 34.13 23.59 -13.03
N VAL A 36 34.42 22.88 -14.12
CA VAL A 36 34.34 23.42 -15.49
C VAL A 36 33.04 23.00 -16.17
N THR A 37 32.64 21.73 -16.01
CA THR A 37 31.41 21.20 -16.63
C THR A 37 30.24 21.28 -15.66
N ILE A 38 29.48 22.38 -15.73
CA ILE A 38 28.33 22.64 -14.86
C ILE A 38 27.05 22.66 -15.70
N ALA A 39 26.20 21.66 -15.53
CA ALA A 39 24.85 21.65 -16.06
C ALA A 39 23.86 22.29 -15.07
N SER A 40 22.80 22.88 -15.59
CA SER A 40 21.71 23.43 -14.80
C SER A 40 20.37 22.91 -15.31
N ALA A 41 19.46 22.61 -14.41
CA ALA A 41 18.08 22.24 -14.72
C ALA A 41 17.11 23.07 -13.87
N ASN A 42 15.98 23.49 -14.46
CA ASN A 42 14.97 24.30 -13.78
C ASN A 42 13.82 23.48 -13.15
N ASN A 43 13.76 22.17 -13.39
CA ASN A 43 12.79 21.25 -12.79
C ASN A 43 13.30 19.81 -12.84
N GLY A 44 12.60 18.90 -12.15
CA GLY A 44 12.97 17.49 -12.09
C GLY A 44 12.97 16.78 -13.45
N THR A 45 12.04 17.10 -14.34
CA THR A 45 11.93 16.48 -15.67
C THR A 45 13.15 16.81 -16.54
N GLN A 46 13.57 18.08 -16.57
CA GLN A 46 14.75 18.51 -17.31
C GLN A 46 16.04 17.92 -16.72
N ALA A 47 16.11 17.80 -15.39
CA ALA A 47 17.24 17.16 -14.72
C ALA A 47 17.37 15.67 -15.12
N LEU A 48 16.24 14.96 -15.17
CA LEU A 48 16.20 13.56 -15.58
C LEU A 48 16.63 13.36 -17.03
N GLN A 49 16.16 14.22 -17.95
CA GLN A 49 16.60 14.19 -19.34
C GLN A 49 18.12 14.35 -19.44
N LYS A 50 18.68 15.36 -18.75
CA LYS A 50 20.13 15.59 -18.73
C LYS A 50 20.92 14.41 -18.14
N ALA A 51 20.40 13.76 -17.11
CA ALA A 51 21.03 12.58 -16.50
C ALA A 51 20.97 11.34 -17.42
N THR A 52 20.02 11.31 -18.36
CA THR A 52 19.93 10.29 -19.41
C THR A 52 21.00 10.54 -20.47
N ASP A 53 21.16 11.79 -20.91
CA ASP A 53 22.11 12.19 -21.95
C ASP A 53 23.57 12.13 -21.47
N MET A 54 23.80 12.40 -20.18
CA MET A 54 25.14 12.50 -19.62
C MET A 54 25.19 12.03 -18.16
N ARG A 55 26.22 11.24 -17.82
CA ARG A 55 26.52 10.88 -16.43
C ARG A 55 27.18 12.04 -15.67
N PHE A 56 26.76 12.21 -14.42
CA PHE A 56 27.28 13.22 -13.49
C PHE A 56 28.04 12.57 -12.34
N ASP A 57 29.06 13.27 -11.84
CA ASP A 57 29.78 12.89 -10.61
C ASP A 57 29.11 13.52 -9.36
N PHE A 58 28.46 14.67 -9.54
CA PHE A 58 27.77 15.40 -8.47
C PHE A 58 26.42 15.90 -8.97
N ILE A 59 25.38 15.72 -8.16
CA ILE A 59 24.07 16.32 -8.41
C ILE A 59 23.66 17.06 -7.15
N LEU A 60 23.27 18.32 -7.32
CA LEU A 60 22.68 19.15 -6.27
C LEU A 60 21.26 19.47 -6.68
N ALA A 61 20.28 18.95 -5.94
CA ALA A 61 18.89 19.19 -6.22
C ALA A 61 18.24 19.94 -5.06
N ASP A 62 17.50 21.01 -5.37
CA ASP A 62 16.59 21.60 -4.40
C ASP A 62 15.49 20.58 -4.06
N PHE A 63 15.09 20.57 -2.79
CA PHE A 63 14.04 19.69 -2.33
C PHE A 63 12.70 20.09 -2.96
N ASN A 64 12.42 21.40 -3.03
CA ASN A 64 11.24 21.92 -3.70
C ASN A 64 11.61 22.39 -5.11
N LEU A 65 10.96 21.85 -6.14
CA LEU A 65 11.23 22.18 -7.54
C LEU A 65 10.00 22.80 -8.23
N GLY A 66 9.11 23.41 -7.43
CA GLY A 66 7.87 24.00 -7.91
C GLY A 66 6.87 22.96 -8.40
N ASP A 67 6.22 23.26 -9.52
CA ASP A 67 5.22 22.37 -10.10
C ASP A 67 5.84 21.11 -10.72
N GLY A 68 5.32 19.95 -10.34
CA GLY A 68 5.73 18.66 -10.87
C GLY A 68 6.61 17.86 -9.90
N LYS A 69 7.68 17.28 -10.43
CA LYS A 69 8.58 16.38 -9.69
C LYS A 69 9.48 17.16 -8.74
N ASP A 70 9.38 16.85 -7.44
CA ASP A 70 10.23 17.43 -6.40
C ASP A 70 11.63 16.77 -6.35
N GLY A 71 12.53 17.30 -5.50
CA GLY A 71 13.90 16.78 -5.36
C GLY A 71 13.98 15.36 -4.80
N TYR A 72 13.02 14.96 -3.97
CA TYR A 72 12.91 13.60 -3.43
C TYR A 72 12.57 12.62 -4.55
N GLN A 73 11.52 12.92 -5.33
CA GLN A 73 11.05 12.12 -6.44
C GLN A 73 12.05 12.07 -7.59
N LEU A 74 12.83 13.14 -7.81
CA LEU A 74 13.96 13.12 -8.72
C LEU A 74 15.02 12.13 -8.30
N PHE A 75 15.42 12.13 -7.04
CA PHE A 75 16.44 11.20 -6.55
C PHE A 75 15.95 9.74 -6.62
N GLU A 76 14.69 9.51 -6.22
CA GLU A 76 14.00 8.23 -6.35
C GLU A 76 14.02 7.72 -7.81
N GLU A 77 13.63 8.54 -8.77
CA GLU A 77 13.58 8.15 -10.18
C GLU A 77 14.97 7.92 -10.79
N LEU A 78 15.96 8.73 -10.43
CA LEU A 78 17.34 8.55 -10.86
C LEU A 78 17.93 7.22 -10.38
N LYS A 79 17.61 6.82 -9.14
CA LYS A 79 18.00 5.52 -8.58
C LYS A 79 17.26 4.38 -9.29
N HIS A 80 15.94 4.49 -9.44
CA HIS A 80 15.11 3.48 -10.11
C HIS A 80 15.57 3.22 -11.55
N LYS A 81 15.88 4.27 -12.31
CA LYS A 81 16.37 4.18 -13.70
C LYS A 81 17.87 3.88 -13.83
N LYS A 82 18.58 3.62 -12.71
CA LYS A 82 20.03 3.38 -12.68
C LYS A 82 20.84 4.47 -13.41
N LEU A 83 20.41 5.73 -13.28
CA LEU A 83 21.06 6.89 -13.91
C LEU A 83 22.16 7.50 -13.03
N LEU A 84 22.24 7.10 -11.76
CA LEU A 84 23.30 7.47 -10.84
C LEU A 84 24.47 6.48 -10.97
N ALA A 85 25.66 6.98 -11.27
CA ALA A 85 26.87 6.18 -11.14
C ALA A 85 27.10 5.82 -9.66
N SER A 86 27.74 4.68 -9.38
CA SER A 86 28.00 4.21 -8.01
C SER A 86 28.79 5.22 -7.16
N HIS A 87 29.66 6.00 -7.81
CA HIS A 87 30.48 7.07 -7.21
C HIS A 87 29.85 8.46 -7.28
N CYS A 88 28.67 8.61 -7.89
CA CYS A 88 27.97 9.90 -7.94
C CYS A 88 27.56 10.31 -6.52
N CYS A 89 27.83 11.56 -6.16
CA CYS A 89 27.36 12.14 -4.91
C CYS A 89 26.08 12.96 -5.16
N PHE A 90 24.98 12.53 -4.56
CA PHE A 90 23.69 13.22 -4.64
C PHE A 90 23.44 14.05 -3.38
N PHE A 91 23.27 15.35 -3.55
CA PHE A 91 23.05 16.32 -2.49
C PHE A 91 21.67 16.91 -2.60
N ILE A 92 20.96 16.94 -1.48
CA ILE A 92 19.69 17.67 -1.40
C ILE A 92 19.95 18.98 -0.69
N ILE A 93 19.48 20.04 -1.32
CA ILE A 93 19.52 21.38 -0.80
C ILE A 93 18.09 21.76 -0.41
N SER A 94 17.88 22.42 0.73
CA SER A 94 16.55 22.89 1.10
C SER A 94 16.61 24.19 1.89
N ALA A 95 15.58 25.01 1.77
CA ALA A 95 15.33 26.14 2.68
C ALA A 95 14.59 25.70 3.97
N GLU A 96 14.02 24.49 3.99
CA GLU A 96 13.15 24.02 5.06
C GLU A 96 13.90 23.15 6.09
N ASN A 97 13.68 23.44 7.38
CA ASN A 97 14.25 22.69 8.50
C ASN A 97 13.25 21.72 9.17
N ARG A 98 12.03 21.57 8.63
CA ARG A 98 10.95 20.85 9.30
C ARG A 98 11.22 19.34 9.31
N ARG A 99 11.19 18.74 10.52
CA ARG A 99 11.51 17.33 10.78
C ARG A 99 10.79 16.30 9.88
N PRO A 100 9.49 16.42 9.54
CA PRO A 100 8.82 15.43 8.70
C PRO A 100 9.40 15.30 7.28
N HIS A 101 9.92 16.39 6.71
CA HIS A 101 10.60 16.36 5.41
C HIS A 101 11.99 15.73 5.51
N VAL A 102 12.64 15.86 6.67
CA VAL A 102 13.95 15.25 6.93
C VAL A 102 13.83 13.74 7.09
N HIS A 103 12.80 13.19 7.74
CA HIS A 103 12.67 11.74 7.92
C HIS A 103 12.50 10.99 6.60
N GLY A 104 11.60 11.44 5.72
CA GLY A 104 11.48 10.85 4.38
C GLY A 104 12.79 10.94 3.60
N LEU A 105 13.51 12.06 3.74
CA LEU A 105 14.82 12.23 3.13
C LEU A 105 15.88 11.25 3.63
N VAL A 106 15.91 11.02 4.95
CA VAL A 106 16.82 10.08 5.60
C VAL A 106 16.58 8.67 5.10
N GLU A 107 15.32 8.27 4.90
CA GLU A 107 14.97 6.95 4.34
C GLU A 107 15.51 6.76 2.91
N LEU A 108 15.49 7.83 2.09
CA LEU A 108 16.02 7.78 0.73
C LEU A 108 17.56 7.77 0.70
N GLN A 109 18.21 8.16 1.80
CA GLN A 109 19.66 8.16 2.04
C GLN A 109 20.48 8.90 0.95
N PRO A 110 20.25 10.21 0.71
CA PRO A 110 21.16 11.00 -0.10
C PRO A 110 22.55 11.09 0.56
N ASP A 111 23.57 11.45 -0.21
CA ASP A 111 24.95 11.52 0.29
C ASP A 111 25.17 12.66 1.29
N ASP A 112 24.40 13.74 1.18
CA ASP A 112 24.35 14.80 2.17
C ASP A 112 23.12 15.69 1.97
N PHE A 113 22.76 16.42 3.04
CA PHE A 113 21.71 17.43 3.05
C PHE A 113 22.28 18.78 3.47
N LEU A 114 21.97 19.83 2.72
CA LEU A 114 22.44 21.19 2.96
C LEU A 114 21.26 22.16 3.15
N LEU A 115 21.29 22.90 4.25
CA LEU A 115 20.37 24.00 4.48
C LEU A 115 20.87 25.28 3.79
N LYS A 116 19.96 25.96 3.07
CA LYS A 116 20.16 27.30 2.52
C LYS A 116 20.05 28.35 3.65
N PRO A 117 20.91 29.39 3.69
CA PRO A 117 22.04 29.66 2.80
C PRO A 117 23.32 28.91 3.23
N PHE A 118 24.18 28.60 2.26
CA PHE A 118 25.50 27.99 2.49
C PHE A 118 26.59 28.72 1.70
N THR A 119 27.85 28.52 2.10
CA THR A 119 29.01 29.14 1.46
C THR A 119 29.72 28.15 0.54
N TYR A 120 30.50 28.63 -0.44
CA TYR A 120 31.29 27.77 -1.33
C TYR A 120 32.27 26.87 -0.55
N LYS A 121 32.91 27.39 0.53
CA LYS A 121 33.81 26.61 1.40
C LYS A 121 33.04 25.52 2.16
N GLY A 122 31.84 25.85 2.62
CA GLY A 122 30.95 24.87 3.26
C GLY A 122 30.58 23.74 2.31
N LEU A 123 30.16 24.09 1.10
CA LEU A 123 29.82 23.14 0.05
C LEU A 123 31.01 22.24 -0.34
N GLU A 124 32.18 22.83 -0.57
CA GLU A 124 33.41 22.11 -0.91
C GLU A 124 33.79 21.08 0.17
N LYS A 125 33.68 21.46 1.45
CA LYS A 125 33.95 20.54 2.56
C LYS A 125 32.99 19.35 2.57
N ARG A 126 31.70 19.57 2.27
CA ARG A 126 30.69 18.50 2.19
C ARG A 126 30.95 17.59 0.99
N PHE A 127 31.24 18.15 -0.18
CA PHE A 127 31.65 17.40 -1.37
C PHE A 127 32.86 16.52 -1.10
N ALA A 128 33.92 17.09 -0.55
CA ALA A 128 35.14 16.35 -0.29
C ALA A 128 34.91 15.19 0.68
N ARG A 129 34.05 15.39 1.69
CA ARG A 129 33.69 14.36 2.67
C ARG A 129 32.87 13.23 2.04
N SER A 130 31.80 13.53 1.30
CA SER A 130 30.95 12.50 0.69
C SER A 130 31.70 11.73 -0.39
N LEU A 131 32.51 12.42 -1.19
CA LEU A 131 33.35 11.78 -2.19
C LEU A 131 34.41 10.87 -1.57
N ALA A 132 35.08 11.29 -0.50
CA ALA A 132 36.06 10.44 0.20
C ALA A 132 35.43 9.13 0.69
N LYS A 133 34.19 9.19 1.21
CA LYS A 133 33.43 7.99 1.58
C LYS A 133 33.10 7.11 0.37
N LYS A 134 32.61 7.71 -0.72
CA LYS A 134 32.26 6.99 -1.97
C LYS A 134 33.46 6.29 -2.59
N VAL A 135 34.64 6.91 -2.57
CA VAL A 135 35.88 6.32 -3.07
C VAL A 135 36.32 5.14 -2.20
N ALA A 136 36.35 5.34 -0.87
CA ALA A 136 36.72 4.29 0.08
C ALA A 136 35.82 3.05 -0.01
N LEU A 137 34.52 3.26 -0.19
CA LEU A 137 33.51 2.20 -0.27
C LEU A 137 33.14 1.85 -1.72
N GLY A 138 33.91 2.29 -2.71
CA GLY A 138 33.55 2.16 -4.13
C GLY A 138 33.22 0.72 -4.52
N LYS A 139 34.12 -0.21 -4.18
CA LYS A 139 33.94 -1.66 -4.41
C LYS A 139 32.70 -2.23 -3.70
N VAL A 140 32.40 -1.72 -2.50
CA VAL A 140 31.20 -2.14 -1.75
C VAL A 140 29.95 -1.69 -2.51
N TYR A 141 29.90 -0.41 -2.94
CA TYR A 141 28.76 0.12 -3.68
C TYR A 141 28.60 -0.54 -5.06
N GLU A 142 29.69 -0.83 -5.77
CA GLU A 142 29.66 -1.56 -7.05
C GLU A 142 29.04 -2.95 -6.86
N ALA A 143 29.56 -3.75 -5.93
CA ALA A 143 29.04 -5.08 -5.64
C ALA A 143 27.57 -5.06 -5.20
N ILE A 144 27.15 -4.08 -4.40
CA ILE A 144 25.73 -3.91 -4.03
C ILE A 144 24.87 -3.59 -5.26
N ASN A 145 25.32 -2.70 -6.15
CA ASN A 145 24.57 -2.33 -7.36
C ASN A 145 24.46 -3.48 -8.36
N GLU A 146 25.46 -4.36 -8.40
CA GLU A 146 25.50 -5.58 -9.23
C GLU A 146 24.80 -6.78 -8.57
N ASN A 147 24.25 -6.59 -7.36
CA ASN A 147 23.57 -7.62 -6.58
C ASN A 147 24.48 -8.83 -6.23
N LEU A 148 25.73 -8.54 -5.87
CA LEU A 148 26.77 -9.50 -5.48
C LEU A 148 27.09 -9.38 -3.97
N PRO A 149 26.23 -9.92 -3.09
CA PRO A 149 26.31 -9.69 -1.64
C PRO A 149 27.59 -10.26 -1.00
N ALA A 150 28.07 -11.42 -1.47
CA ALA A 150 29.30 -12.02 -0.97
C ALA A 150 30.53 -11.14 -1.26
N GLU A 151 30.60 -10.56 -2.46
CA GLU A 151 31.67 -9.63 -2.85
C GLU A 151 31.58 -8.32 -2.07
N ALA A 152 30.37 -7.81 -1.84
CA ALA A 152 30.15 -6.63 -1.01
C ALA A 152 30.62 -6.84 0.44
N ILE A 153 30.31 -8.00 1.04
CA ILE A 153 30.78 -8.37 2.38
C ILE A 153 32.32 -8.45 2.43
N GLN A 154 32.94 -9.01 1.39
CA GLN A 154 34.39 -9.08 1.31
C GLN A 154 35.03 -7.71 1.14
N ALA A 155 34.49 -6.85 0.29
CA ALA A 155 34.93 -5.47 0.14
C ALA A 155 34.80 -4.67 1.46
N CYS A 156 33.73 -4.91 2.24
CA CYS A 156 33.61 -4.34 3.59
C CYS A 156 34.76 -4.81 4.50
N ASN A 157 35.14 -6.08 4.46
CA ASN A 157 36.27 -6.60 5.26
C ASN A 157 37.58 -5.88 4.91
N ASP A 158 37.82 -5.66 3.62
CA ASP A 158 39.02 -4.97 3.14
C ASP A 158 39.08 -3.53 3.64
N VAL A 159 37.96 -2.79 3.61
CA VAL A 159 37.86 -1.43 4.15
C VAL A 159 38.07 -1.42 5.66
N ILE A 160 37.47 -2.35 6.40
CA ILE A 160 37.64 -2.46 7.86
C ILE A 160 39.10 -2.68 8.24
N LYS A 161 39.83 -3.48 7.45
CA LYS A 161 41.23 -3.82 7.71
C LYS A 161 42.19 -2.69 7.32
N ASN A 162 41.94 -2.03 6.20
CA ASN A 162 42.91 -1.12 5.57
C ASN A 162 42.60 0.37 5.81
N GLU A 163 41.36 0.74 6.19
CA GLU A 163 40.95 2.13 6.36
C GLU A 163 40.25 2.42 7.69
N THR A 164 41.02 2.89 8.68
CA THR A 164 40.50 3.19 10.03
C THR A 164 39.38 4.25 10.04
N GLN A 165 39.41 5.22 9.13
CA GLN A 165 38.44 6.32 9.10
C GLN A 165 37.04 5.87 8.66
N ASN A 166 36.95 4.87 7.77
CA ASN A 166 35.69 4.39 7.19
C ASN A 166 35.27 3.01 7.75
N ALA A 167 36.07 2.40 8.62
CA ALA A 167 35.81 1.09 9.21
C ALA A 167 34.44 0.99 9.90
N LEU A 168 33.98 2.03 10.60
CA LEU A 168 32.68 2.01 11.27
C LEU A 168 31.51 1.93 10.27
N LEU A 169 31.61 2.65 9.15
CA LEU A 169 30.60 2.64 8.10
C LEU A 169 30.59 1.28 7.37
N ALA A 170 31.77 0.73 7.09
CA ALA A 170 31.90 -0.61 6.51
C ALA A 170 31.36 -1.72 7.44
N LEU A 171 31.55 -1.59 8.77
CA LEU A 171 30.96 -2.51 9.76
C LEU A 171 29.43 -2.47 9.72
N ARG A 172 28.84 -1.28 9.66
CA ARG A 172 27.39 -1.11 9.52
C ARG A 172 26.87 -1.77 8.25
N MET A 173 27.44 -1.43 7.09
CA MET A 173 27.04 -2.01 5.81
C MET A 173 27.20 -3.54 5.79
N LYS A 174 28.27 -4.07 6.37
CA LYS A 174 28.47 -5.51 6.52
C LYS A 174 27.38 -6.15 7.38
N GLY A 175 26.99 -5.53 8.49
CA GLY A 175 25.91 -6.01 9.35
C GLY A 175 24.57 -6.07 8.63
N GLU A 176 24.24 -5.01 7.88
CA GLU A 176 23.03 -4.92 7.05
C GLU A 176 23.02 -6.00 5.95
N LEU A 177 24.16 -6.22 5.26
CA LEU A 177 24.32 -7.28 4.25
C LEU A 177 24.21 -8.69 4.84
N LEU A 178 24.75 -8.93 6.03
CA LEU A 178 24.60 -10.24 6.69
C LEU A 178 23.14 -10.55 7.02
N LEU A 179 22.37 -9.54 7.41
CA LEU A 179 20.93 -9.69 7.65
C LEU A 179 20.16 -9.94 6.35
N SER A 180 20.48 -9.23 5.25
CA SER A 180 19.84 -9.46 3.94
C SER A 180 20.13 -10.86 3.39
N GLU A 181 21.32 -11.40 3.66
CA GLU A 181 21.73 -12.76 3.29
C GLU A 181 21.21 -13.85 4.24
N LYS A 182 20.25 -13.53 5.12
CA LYS A 182 19.66 -14.45 6.10
C LYS A 182 20.72 -15.13 7.01
N GLN A 183 21.74 -14.37 7.42
CA GLN A 183 22.79 -14.82 8.35
C GLN A 183 22.75 -14.04 9.68
N PRO A 184 21.63 -14.11 10.43
CA PRO A 184 21.43 -13.31 11.64
C PRO A 184 22.41 -13.64 12.76
N GLU A 185 22.94 -14.86 12.86
CA GLU A 185 23.92 -15.24 13.88
C GLU A 185 25.25 -14.49 13.68
N LYS A 186 25.70 -14.38 12.43
CA LYS A 186 26.93 -13.65 12.08
C LYS A 186 26.74 -12.15 12.28
N ALA A 187 25.56 -11.63 11.92
CA ALA A 187 25.20 -10.24 12.15
C ALA A 187 25.20 -9.92 13.65
N LEU A 188 24.53 -10.74 14.47
CA LEU A 188 24.47 -10.58 15.93
C LEU A 188 25.87 -10.57 16.55
N LYS A 189 26.75 -11.49 16.15
CA LYS A 189 28.14 -11.51 16.61
C LYS A 189 28.89 -10.23 16.23
N LEU A 190 28.68 -9.71 15.02
CA LEU A 190 29.28 -8.45 14.58
C LEU A 190 28.79 -7.28 15.44
N TYR A 191 27.47 -7.14 15.63
CA TYR A 191 26.90 -6.05 16.41
C TYR A 191 27.34 -6.10 17.88
N ASN A 192 27.35 -7.28 18.50
CA ASN A 192 27.86 -7.45 19.86
C ASN A 192 29.33 -7.01 19.99
N ASN A 193 30.19 -7.36 19.04
CA ASN A 193 31.60 -6.92 19.04
C ASN A 193 31.75 -5.39 18.91
N VAL A 194 30.84 -4.75 18.16
CA VAL A 194 30.81 -3.28 18.04
C VAL A 194 30.37 -2.66 19.37
N LEU A 195 29.28 -3.17 19.95
CA LEU A 195 28.70 -2.69 21.20
C LEU A 195 29.63 -2.84 22.41
N GLN A 196 30.47 -3.89 22.44
CA GLN A 196 31.51 -4.07 23.47
C GLN A 196 32.53 -2.91 23.50
N LYS A 197 32.80 -2.28 22.36
CA LYS A 197 33.76 -1.16 22.27
C LYS A 197 33.10 0.17 22.59
N ARG A 198 31.93 0.39 22.04
CA ARG A 198 31.12 1.58 22.25
C ARG A 198 29.68 1.30 21.84
N GLU A 199 28.77 1.82 22.64
CA GLU A 199 27.35 1.75 22.33
C GLU A 199 27.01 2.73 21.19
N TYR A 200 26.49 2.19 20.10
CA TYR A 200 26.02 2.95 18.94
C TYR A 200 24.57 2.55 18.64
N SER A 201 23.67 3.52 18.43
CA SER A 201 22.25 3.24 18.18
C SER A 201 22.02 2.31 16.99
N TRP A 202 22.77 2.50 15.88
CA TRP A 202 22.67 1.62 14.70
C TRP A 202 23.09 0.18 15.00
N ALA A 203 24.06 -0.03 15.91
CA ALA A 203 24.52 -1.36 16.26
C ALA A 203 23.55 -2.04 17.24
N LEU A 204 22.92 -1.27 18.12
CA LEU A 204 21.85 -1.75 18.99
C LEU A 204 20.60 -2.14 18.17
N LEU A 205 20.22 -1.31 17.20
CA LEU A 205 19.16 -1.64 16.23
C LEU A 205 19.51 -2.93 15.46
N GLY A 206 20.73 -3.03 14.94
CA GLY A 206 21.21 -4.25 14.28
C GLY A 206 21.15 -5.50 15.17
N LYS A 207 21.51 -5.37 16.46
CA LYS A 207 21.36 -6.44 17.46
C LYS A 207 19.89 -6.83 17.62
N ALA A 208 19.00 -5.87 17.85
CA ALA A 208 17.56 -6.10 18.01
C ALA A 208 16.95 -6.84 16.82
N ILE A 209 17.28 -6.41 15.60
CA ILE A 209 16.84 -7.07 14.36
C ILE A 209 17.38 -8.49 14.25
N SER A 210 18.67 -8.69 14.57
CA SER A 210 19.28 -10.02 14.52
C SER A 210 18.60 -10.97 15.52
N THR A 211 18.35 -10.52 16.75
CA THR A 211 17.64 -11.26 17.79
C THR A 211 16.20 -11.60 17.36
N PHE A 212 15.48 -10.65 16.76
CA PHE A 212 14.15 -10.89 16.19
C PHE A 212 14.17 -11.99 15.11
N LYS A 213 15.14 -11.91 14.18
CA LYS A 213 15.29 -12.89 13.09
C LYS A 213 15.70 -14.29 13.57
N LEU A 214 16.24 -14.40 14.78
CA LEU A 214 16.52 -15.68 15.45
C LEU A 214 15.30 -16.26 16.18
N GLY A 215 14.17 -15.54 16.23
CA GLY A 215 12.95 -15.98 16.91
C GLY A 215 12.88 -15.58 18.39
N GLU A 216 13.88 -14.87 18.91
CA GLU A 216 13.95 -14.43 20.30
C GLU A 216 13.11 -13.16 20.53
N HIS A 217 11.79 -13.29 20.34
CA HIS A 217 10.87 -12.16 20.28
C HIS A 217 10.88 -11.30 21.55
N PHE A 218 10.91 -11.91 22.73
CA PHE A 218 10.89 -11.19 24.01
C PHE A 218 12.15 -10.32 24.21
N GLU A 219 13.35 -10.87 23.95
CA GLU A 219 14.58 -10.09 24.04
C GLU A 219 14.59 -8.97 22.98
N SER A 220 14.18 -9.28 21.75
CA SER A 220 14.14 -8.28 20.67
C SER A 220 13.19 -7.12 20.98
N GLU A 221 12.05 -7.38 21.59
CA GLU A 221 11.07 -6.39 22.00
C GLU A 221 11.66 -5.42 23.03
N GLY A 222 12.33 -5.93 24.07
CA GLY A 222 13.00 -5.09 25.06
C GLY A 222 14.03 -4.15 24.42
N LEU A 223 14.78 -4.64 23.45
CA LEU A 223 15.74 -3.82 22.69
C LEU A 223 15.04 -2.77 21.81
N PHE A 224 13.92 -3.10 21.16
CA PHE A 224 13.17 -2.13 20.37
C PHE A 224 12.53 -1.03 21.23
N PHE A 225 12.02 -1.37 22.42
CA PHE A 225 11.54 -0.36 23.37
C PHE A 225 12.65 0.60 23.81
N GLU A 226 13.86 0.10 24.09
CA GLU A 226 15.01 0.95 24.39
C GLU A 226 15.36 1.90 23.22
N LEU A 227 15.18 1.43 21.99
CA LEU A 227 15.45 2.21 20.76
C LEU A 227 14.40 3.29 20.49
N LEU A 228 13.20 3.22 21.08
CA LEU A 228 12.17 4.27 20.97
C LEU A 228 12.57 5.57 21.66
N ASP A 229 13.36 5.47 22.73
CA ASP A 229 13.84 6.63 23.48
C ASP A 229 14.88 7.46 22.70
N ARG A 230 15.43 6.90 21.61
CA ARG A 230 16.47 7.53 20.79
C ARG A 230 15.90 8.12 19.51
N ASP A 231 16.07 9.42 19.32
CA ASP A 231 15.54 10.16 18.15
C ASP A 231 16.03 9.59 16.80
N ASP A 232 17.24 9.00 16.75
CA ASP A 232 17.87 8.47 15.53
C ASP A 232 17.48 7.03 15.17
N THR A 233 16.76 6.33 16.04
CA THR A 233 16.27 4.95 15.80
C THR A 233 14.78 4.77 16.07
N ARG A 234 14.09 5.78 16.61
CA ARG A 234 12.67 5.70 16.99
C ARG A 234 11.78 5.24 15.83
N LEU A 235 12.01 5.76 14.62
CA LEU A 235 11.22 5.41 13.45
C LEU A 235 11.38 3.93 13.09
N GLU A 236 12.61 3.46 12.99
CA GLU A 236 12.94 2.07 12.70
C GLU A 236 12.45 1.13 13.81
N ALA A 237 12.53 1.56 15.07
CA ALA A 237 12.02 0.80 16.21
C ALA A 237 10.50 0.57 16.12
N TYR A 238 9.71 1.59 15.78
CA TYR A 238 8.29 1.42 15.51
C TYR A 238 8.02 0.48 14.33
N ASP A 239 8.74 0.63 13.21
CA ASP A 239 8.59 -0.25 12.05
C ASP A 239 8.87 -1.73 12.42
N TRP A 240 9.86 -2.00 13.27
CA TRP A 240 10.19 -3.34 13.73
C TRP A 240 9.26 -3.88 14.82
N LEU A 241 8.76 -3.03 15.73
CA LEU A 241 7.71 -3.42 16.67
C LEU A 241 6.43 -3.81 15.94
N GLY A 242 6.09 -3.11 14.85
CA GLY A 242 5.00 -3.51 13.95
C GLY A 242 5.20 -4.93 13.41
N ARG A 243 6.39 -5.23 12.87
CA ARG A 243 6.75 -6.58 12.39
C ARG A 243 6.73 -7.64 13.47
N LEU A 244 7.20 -7.30 14.67
CA LEU A 244 7.23 -8.18 15.81
C LEU A 244 5.82 -8.58 16.25
N ASN A 245 4.90 -7.62 16.34
CA ASN A 245 3.51 -7.89 16.71
C ASN A 245 2.76 -8.65 15.61
N MET A 246 3.03 -8.40 14.33
CA MET A 246 2.52 -9.24 13.24
C MET A 246 2.98 -10.69 13.37
N ALA A 247 4.25 -10.93 13.71
CA ALA A 247 4.77 -12.28 13.94
C ALA A 247 4.08 -12.99 15.13
N ARG A 248 3.59 -12.22 16.11
CA ARG A 248 2.77 -12.71 17.24
C ARG A 248 1.26 -12.78 16.94
N GLN A 249 0.84 -12.47 15.71
CA GLN A 249 -0.57 -12.37 15.29
C GLN A 249 -1.36 -11.28 16.03
N ASP A 250 -0.69 -10.33 16.68
CA ASP A 250 -1.32 -9.15 17.29
C ASP A 250 -1.37 -8.02 16.25
N THR A 251 -2.42 -8.04 15.44
CA THR A 251 -2.60 -7.09 14.32
C THR A 251 -2.99 -5.70 14.81
N VAL A 252 -3.59 -5.59 16.00
CA VAL A 252 -4.02 -4.31 16.59
C VAL A 252 -2.80 -3.53 17.07
N THR A 253 -1.95 -4.14 17.90
CA THR A 253 -0.72 -3.49 18.36
C THR A 253 0.22 -3.22 17.18
N ALA A 254 0.31 -4.12 16.20
CA ALA A 254 1.08 -3.87 14.99
C ALA A 254 0.61 -2.62 14.23
N PHE A 255 -0.69 -2.42 14.13
CA PHE A 255 -1.29 -1.25 13.49
C PHE A 255 -0.97 0.03 14.26
N GLU A 256 -1.08 0.03 15.59
CA GLU A 256 -0.73 1.18 16.43
C GLU A 256 0.74 1.59 16.26
N MET A 257 1.66 0.62 16.25
CA MET A 257 3.10 0.90 16.05
C MET A 257 3.38 1.53 14.68
N LEU A 258 2.77 1.01 13.62
CA LEU A 258 2.93 1.57 12.27
C LEU A 258 2.25 2.95 12.12
N MET A 259 1.16 3.20 12.84
CA MET A 259 0.55 4.52 12.91
C MET A 259 1.48 5.54 13.57
N GLU A 260 2.16 5.20 14.66
CA GLU A 260 3.19 6.07 15.27
C GLU A 260 4.36 6.32 14.30
N ALA A 261 4.85 5.29 13.61
CA ALA A 261 5.85 5.46 12.55
C ALA A 261 5.35 6.38 11.42
N GLY A 262 4.07 6.25 11.03
CA GLY A 262 3.41 7.07 10.02
C GLY A 262 3.28 8.54 10.41
N LYS A 263 3.15 8.86 11.71
CA LYS A 263 3.17 10.24 12.21
C LYS A 263 4.57 10.87 12.04
N ILE A 264 5.63 10.10 12.22
CA ILE A 264 7.02 10.55 12.09
C ILE A 264 7.40 10.73 10.61
N SER A 265 7.06 9.77 9.76
CA SER A 265 7.38 9.77 8.33
C SER A 265 6.13 9.48 7.47
N PRO A 266 5.28 10.51 7.23
CA PRO A 266 3.98 10.36 6.58
C PRO A 266 4.04 10.22 5.06
N ARG A 267 5.18 10.53 4.43
CA ARG A 267 5.35 10.49 2.95
C ARG A 267 5.84 9.13 2.44
N ASN A 268 6.25 8.23 3.33
CA ASN A 268 6.72 6.91 2.92
C ASN A 268 5.54 6.06 2.42
N LEU A 269 5.52 5.82 1.12
CA LEU A 269 4.41 5.13 0.45
C LEU A 269 4.24 3.69 0.96
N PHE A 270 5.35 2.99 1.18
CA PHE A 270 5.35 1.60 1.64
C PHE A 270 4.81 1.46 3.06
N ARG A 271 5.14 2.40 3.94
CA ARG A 271 4.57 2.46 5.30
C ARG A 271 3.09 2.80 5.26
N GLN A 272 2.68 3.78 4.45
CA GLN A 272 1.24 4.07 4.30
C GLN A 272 0.48 2.87 3.73
N ARG A 273 1.08 2.09 2.83
CA ARG A 273 0.48 0.85 2.33
C ARG A 273 0.36 -0.21 3.43
N ALA A 274 1.40 -0.38 4.24
CA ALA A 274 1.37 -1.29 5.39
C ALA A 274 0.29 -0.90 6.42
N ILE A 275 0.16 0.41 6.71
CA ILE A 275 -0.91 0.95 7.56
C ILE A 275 -2.28 0.63 6.95
N ALA A 276 -2.47 0.84 5.64
CA ALA A 276 -3.74 0.57 4.98
C ALA A 276 -4.12 -0.92 5.05
N ASN A 277 -3.17 -1.83 4.80
CA ASN A 277 -3.40 -3.27 4.87
C ASN A 277 -3.85 -3.71 6.28
N LEU A 278 -3.16 -3.23 7.33
CA LEU A 278 -3.56 -3.54 8.71
C LEU A 278 -4.84 -2.84 9.13
N ALA A 279 -5.10 -1.62 8.65
CA ALA A 279 -6.35 -0.93 8.89
C ALA A 279 -7.53 -1.74 8.37
N ILE A 280 -7.46 -2.23 7.12
CA ILE A 280 -8.51 -3.09 6.55
C ILE A 280 -8.64 -4.38 7.37
N ALA A 281 -7.51 -5.03 7.71
CA ALA A 281 -7.51 -6.26 8.49
C ALA A 281 -8.13 -6.12 9.89
N ASN A 282 -8.09 -4.92 10.47
CA ASN A 282 -8.65 -4.58 11.78
C ASN A 282 -10.02 -3.89 11.71
N ASN A 283 -10.64 -3.80 10.52
CA ASN A 283 -11.90 -3.08 10.26
C ASN A 283 -11.84 -1.55 10.53
N GLU A 284 -10.66 -0.95 10.48
CA GLU A 284 -10.41 0.49 10.60
C GLU A 284 -10.49 1.18 9.22
N THR A 285 -11.60 0.97 8.51
CA THR A 285 -11.73 1.29 7.07
C THR A 285 -11.52 2.78 6.77
N GLU A 286 -11.89 3.67 7.70
CA GLU A 286 -11.61 5.10 7.55
C GLU A 286 -10.12 5.43 7.52
N GLU A 287 -9.30 4.76 8.35
CA GLU A 287 -7.86 4.97 8.35
C GLU A 287 -7.23 4.41 7.06
N ALA A 288 -7.75 3.32 6.51
CA ALA A 288 -7.33 2.81 5.22
C ALA A 288 -7.58 3.84 4.10
N VAL A 289 -8.77 4.46 4.08
CA VAL A 289 -9.11 5.57 3.16
C VAL A 289 -8.18 6.76 3.35
N ARG A 290 -7.86 7.15 4.60
CA ARG A 290 -6.90 8.23 4.90
C ARG A 290 -5.49 7.88 4.41
N ALA A 291 -5.04 6.64 4.58
CA ALA A 291 -3.73 6.18 4.12
C ALA A 291 -3.61 6.23 2.59
N TYR A 292 -4.59 5.71 1.84
CA TYR A 292 -4.57 5.76 0.37
C TYR A 292 -4.67 7.18 -0.20
N SER A 293 -5.41 8.07 0.46
CA SER A 293 -5.41 9.49 0.13
C SER A 293 -3.99 10.11 0.25
N ARG A 294 -3.24 9.77 1.31
CA ARG A 294 -1.84 10.19 1.47
C ARG A 294 -0.92 9.55 0.43
N ILE A 295 -1.13 8.28 0.07
CA ILE A 295 -0.37 7.58 -0.98
C ILE A 295 -0.53 8.29 -2.31
N LEU A 296 -1.76 8.59 -2.76
CA LEU A 296 -1.98 9.29 -4.03
C LEU A 296 -1.37 10.68 -4.05
N LYS A 297 -1.50 11.43 -2.95
CA LYS A 297 -0.90 12.76 -2.84
C LYS A 297 0.63 12.71 -2.93
N SER A 298 1.27 11.71 -2.32
CA SER A 298 2.74 11.62 -2.22
C SER A 298 3.39 10.93 -3.42
N SER A 299 2.67 10.00 -4.07
CA SER A 299 3.16 9.29 -5.26
C SER A 299 3.04 10.10 -6.54
N ARG A 300 2.20 11.15 -6.56
CA ARG A 300 2.01 12.02 -7.74
C ARG A 300 3.34 12.51 -8.30
N TYR A 301 3.63 12.25 -9.58
CA TYR A 301 4.90 12.55 -10.27
C TYR A 301 6.10 11.68 -9.86
N SER A 302 5.96 10.74 -8.93
CA SER A 302 7.00 9.77 -8.56
C SER A 302 6.94 8.52 -9.46
N VAL A 303 7.93 7.63 -9.36
CA VAL A 303 7.87 6.34 -10.08
C VAL A 303 6.77 5.41 -9.55
N PHE A 304 6.21 5.74 -8.39
CA PHE A 304 5.14 5.01 -7.75
C PHE A 304 3.75 5.57 -8.07
N ASP A 305 3.65 6.57 -8.96
CA ASP A 305 2.39 7.04 -9.53
C ASP A 305 1.83 5.95 -10.46
N THR A 306 1.05 5.02 -9.90
CA THR A 306 0.60 3.79 -10.56
C THR A 306 -0.93 3.69 -10.49
N PRO A 307 -1.58 3.07 -11.49
CA PRO A 307 -3.03 2.87 -11.47
C PRO A 307 -3.48 2.04 -10.25
N GLU A 308 -2.61 1.15 -9.75
CA GLU A 308 -2.86 0.33 -8.57
C GLU A 308 -3.16 1.16 -7.31
N ASN A 309 -2.49 2.31 -7.13
CA ASN A 309 -2.80 3.18 -5.99
C ASN A 309 -4.20 3.80 -6.08
N TYR A 310 -4.69 4.07 -7.29
CA TYR A 310 -6.03 4.62 -7.53
C TYR A 310 -7.10 3.53 -7.33
N LEU A 311 -6.86 2.34 -7.87
CA LEU A 311 -7.72 1.17 -7.72
C LEU A 311 -7.89 0.81 -6.25
N ASN A 312 -6.80 0.68 -5.50
CA ASN A 312 -6.89 0.37 -4.07
C ASN A 312 -7.59 1.47 -3.26
N PHE A 313 -7.43 2.74 -3.65
CA PHE A 313 -8.19 3.79 -3.01
C PHE A 313 -9.69 3.63 -3.27
N ALA A 314 -10.08 3.30 -4.50
CA ALA A 314 -11.47 3.00 -4.84
C ALA A 314 -11.99 1.78 -4.06
N ARG A 315 -11.20 0.71 -3.93
CA ARG A 315 -11.55 -0.49 -3.11
C ARG A 315 -11.90 -0.11 -1.67
N CYS A 316 -11.06 0.69 -1.01
CA CYS A 316 -11.31 1.12 0.36
C CYS A 316 -12.54 2.02 0.49
N LEU A 317 -12.81 2.88 -0.50
CA LEU A 317 -14.03 3.71 -0.53
C LEU A 317 -15.30 2.86 -0.68
N LEU A 318 -15.23 1.78 -1.46
CA LEU A 318 -16.33 0.81 -1.59
C LEU A 318 -16.51 -0.01 -0.31
N ASP A 319 -15.42 -0.46 0.33
CA ASP A 319 -15.50 -1.15 1.62
C ASP A 319 -16.13 -0.25 2.69
N LEU A 320 -15.76 1.03 2.76
CA LEU A 320 -16.36 2.02 3.67
C LEU A 320 -17.85 2.24 3.40
N SER A 321 -18.30 2.02 2.16
CA SER A 321 -19.71 2.21 1.77
C SER A 321 -20.64 1.13 2.34
N ASN A 322 -20.11 -0.01 2.78
CA ASN A 322 -20.92 -1.09 3.36
C ASN A 322 -21.57 -0.69 4.70
N GLU A 323 -20.98 0.26 5.42
CA GLU A 323 -21.44 0.74 6.73
C GLU A 323 -22.11 2.13 6.65
N GLY A 324 -22.07 2.76 5.48
CA GLY A 324 -22.50 4.14 5.28
C GLY A 324 -24.01 4.30 5.00
N ASN A 325 -24.53 5.50 5.27
CA ASN A 325 -25.87 5.87 4.83
C ASN A 325 -25.92 6.18 3.32
N LYS A 326 -27.12 6.30 2.74
CA LYS A 326 -27.31 6.55 1.29
C LYS A 326 -26.53 7.77 0.76
N LEU A 327 -26.38 8.83 1.57
CA LEU A 327 -25.66 10.03 1.17
C LEU A 327 -24.14 9.79 1.15
N GLU A 328 -23.61 9.08 2.14
CA GLU A 328 -22.20 8.68 2.19
C GLU A 328 -21.85 7.75 1.04
N ILE A 329 -22.68 6.73 0.78
CA ILE A 329 -22.50 5.81 -0.36
C ILE A 329 -22.41 6.60 -1.68
N ALA A 330 -23.31 7.57 -1.90
CA ALA A 330 -23.28 8.41 -3.10
C ALA A 330 -21.99 9.23 -3.24
N LYS A 331 -21.46 9.77 -2.12
CA LYS A 331 -20.18 10.49 -2.10
C LYS A 331 -19.01 9.57 -2.48
N GLN A 332 -18.97 8.36 -1.91
CA GLN A 332 -17.90 7.41 -2.20
C GLN A 332 -17.95 6.91 -3.66
N ILE A 333 -19.14 6.64 -4.19
CA ILE A 333 -19.32 6.29 -5.61
C ILE A 333 -18.86 7.42 -6.54
N SER A 334 -19.20 8.67 -6.22
CA SER A 334 -18.74 9.83 -6.97
C SER A 334 -17.21 9.90 -6.98
N LYS A 335 -16.59 9.66 -5.81
CA LYS A 335 -15.13 9.70 -5.70
C LYS A 335 -14.46 8.55 -6.44
N CYS A 336 -15.00 7.34 -6.39
CA CYS A 336 -14.52 6.20 -7.20
C CYS A 336 -14.57 6.54 -8.70
N THR A 337 -15.64 7.19 -9.16
CA THR A 337 -15.78 7.59 -10.57
C THR A 337 -14.70 8.59 -10.98
N GLU A 338 -14.38 9.57 -10.13
CA GLU A 338 -13.26 10.49 -10.37
C GLU A 338 -11.92 9.75 -10.47
N LEU A 339 -11.66 8.78 -9.59
CA LEU A 339 -10.42 8.01 -9.59
C LEU A 339 -10.26 7.19 -10.87
N LEU A 340 -11.34 6.57 -11.36
CA LEU A 340 -11.31 5.83 -12.64
C LEU A 340 -11.05 6.77 -13.83
N GLN A 341 -11.66 7.96 -13.84
CA GLN A 341 -11.38 8.96 -14.89
C GLN A 341 -9.93 9.48 -14.83
N ASP A 342 -9.36 9.59 -13.64
CA ASP A 342 -7.95 9.94 -13.48
C ASP A 342 -7.02 8.83 -13.98
N ILE A 343 -7.43 7.55 -13.87
CA ILE A 343 -6.69 6.45 -14.48
C ILE A 343 -6.68 6.59 -16.01
N ASP A 344 -7.86 6.75 -16.62
CA ASP A 344 -8.02 6.90 -18.09
C ASP A 344 -7.19 8.07 -18.65
N ARG A 345 -7.08 9.17 -17.91
CA ARG A 345 -6.35 10.37 -18.36
C ARG A 345 -4.84 10.24 -18.25
N ARG A 346 -4.35 9.40 -17.35
CA ARG A 346 -2.94 9.42 -16.90
C ARG A 346 -2.18 8.16 -17.25
N PHE A 347 -2.87 7.04 -17.37
CA PHE A 347 -2.28 5.74 -17.63
C PHE A 347 -2.88 5.14 -18.90
N TYR A 348 -2.24 4.09 -19.40
CA TYR A 348 -2.79 3.31 -20.49
C TYR A 348 -3.91 2.42 -19.93
N SER A 349 -5.16 2.76 -20.21
CA SER A 349 -6.37 2.19 -19.58
C SER A 349 -6.53 0.68 -19.79
N ASP A 350 -6.10 0.14 -20.93
CA ASP A 350 -6.34 -1.27 -21.26
C ASP A 350 -5.60 -2.23 -20.32
N ALA A 351 -4.49 -1.78 -19.72
CA ALA A 351 -3.69 -2.61 -18.82
C ALA A 351 -4.40 -2.92 -17.49
N VAL A 352 -5.41 -2.14 -17.10
CA VAL A 352 -6.15 -2.30 -15.85
C VAL A 352 -7.65 -2.49 -16.08
N LYS A 353 -8.03 -2.92 -17.28
CA LYS A 353 -9.44 -2.94 -17.69
C LYS A 353 -10.28 -3.90 -16.87
N ALA A 354 -9.74 -5.07 -16.55
CA ALA A 354 -10.39 -6.06 -15.70
C ALA A 354 -10.72 -5.46 -14.34
N GLN A 355 -9.77 -4.76 -13.72
CA GLN A 355 -9.89 -4.13 -12.40
C GLN A 355 -10.93 -3.01 -12.39
N GLU A 356 -10.96 -2.16 -13.43
CA GLU A 356 -11.99 -1.12 -13.56
C GLU A 356 -13.41 -1.71 -13.62
N LEU A 357 -13.57 -2.83 -14.33
CA LEU A 357 -14.85 -3.52 -14.46
C LEU A 357 -15.29 -4.14 -13.13
N VAL A 358 -14.37 -4.68 -12.33
CA VAL A 358 -14.66 -5.15 -10.97
C VAL A 358 -15.15 -4.00 -10.08
N ILE A 359 -14.46 -2.84 -10.08
CA ILE A 359 -14.89 -1.66 -9.34
C ILE A 359 -16.28 -1.19 -9.79
N LYS A 360 -16.53 -1.15 -11.11
CA LYS A 360 -17.85 -0.81 -11.67
C LYS A 360 -18.92 -1.81 -11.22
N ALA A 361 -18.61 -3.11 -11.20
CA ALA A 361 -19.54 -4.12 -10.72
C ALA A 361 -19.92 -3.89 -9.25
N ARG A 362 -18.94 -3.66 -8.38
CA ARG A 362 -19.18 -3.35 -6.96
C ARG A 362 -20.00 -2.07 -6.77
N VAL A 363 -19.76 -1.03 -7.57
CA VAL A 363 -20.58 0.19 -7.59
C VAL A 363 -22.03 -0.13 -7.97
N GLN A 364 -22.25 -1.00 -8.97
CA GLN A 364 -23.60 -1.37 -9.40
C GLN A 364 -24.33 -2.21 -8.34
N VAL A 365 -23.62 -3.08 -7.61
CA VAL A 365 -24.17 -3.77 -6.43
C VAL A 365 -24.67 -2.77 -5.40
N LEU A 366 -23.88 -1.74 -5.06
CA LEU A 366 -24.28 -0.69 -4.11
C LEU A 366 -25.50 0.12 -4.58
N LYS A 367 -25.69 0.24 -5.90
CA LYS A 367 -26.88 0.88 -6.52
C LYS A 367 -28.09 -0.05 -6.59
N GLY A 368 -27.92 -1.36 -6.34
CA GLY A 368 -28.95 -2.38 -6.51
C GLY A 368 -29.08 -2.95 -7.93
N ASN A 369 -28.18 -2.57 -8.85
CA ASN A 369 -28.20 -3.00 -10.25
C ASN A 369 -27.35 -4.26 -10.47
N VAL A 370 -27.82 -5.40 -9.97
CA VAL A 370 -27.07 -6.66 -9.95
C VAL A 370 -26.73 -7.17 -11.35
N ASP A 371 -27.62 -7.01 -12.34
CA ASP A 371 -27.40 -7.52 -13.70
C ASP A 371 -26.23 -6.85 -14.38
N GLU A 372 -26.17 -5.53 -14.27
CA GLU A 372 -25.05 -4.75 -14.78
C GLU A 372 -23.76 -5.12 -14.03
N ALA A 373 -23.85 -5.45 -12.73
CA ALA A 373 -22.71 -5.94 -11.98
C ALA A 373 -22.20 -7.28 -12.52
N ARG A 374 -23.09 -8.26 -12.78
CA ARG A 374 -22.71 -9.57 -13.35
C ARG A 374 -22.10 -9.42 -14.74
N ASN A 375 -22.72 -8.64 -15.61
CA ASN A 375 -22.20 -8.37 -16.96
C ASN A 375 -20.80 -7.75 -16.92
N ASN A 376 -20.57 -6.81 -15.98
CA ASN A 376 -19.23 -6.24 -15.78
C ASN A 376 -18.21 -7.28 -15.30
N LEU A 377 -18.59 -8.22 -14.44
CA LEU A 377 -17.70 -9.28 -13.98
C LEU A 377 -17.37 -10.31 -15.07
N GLU A 378 -18.37 -10.73 -15.85
CA GLU A 378 -18.16 -11.61 -17.01
C GLU A 378 -17.27 -10.95 -18.07
N GLU A 379 -17.43 -9.65 -18.29
CA GLU A 379 -16.54 -8.91 -19.17
C GLU A 379 -15.14 -8.79 -18.57
N SER A 380 -15.02 -8.55 -17.25
CA SER A 380 -13.74 -8.47 -16.55
C SER A 380 -12.89 -9.73 -16.76
N GLU A 381 -13.49 -10.92 -16.70
CA GLU A 381 -12.78 -12.20 -16.93
C GLU A 381 -12.11 -12.32 -18.28
N LYS A 382 -12.64 -11.66 -19.32
CA LYS A 382 -12.03 -11.68 -20.66
C LYS A 382 -10.71 -10.91 -20.71
N HIS A 383 -10.47 -10.06 -19.72
CA HIS A 383 -9.27 -9.22 -19.58
C HIS A 383 -8.37 -9.67 -18.42
N ASP A 384 -8.60 -10.86 -17.87
CA ASP A 384 -7.80 -11.40 -16.76
C ASP A 384 -6.32 -11.54 -17.14
N SER A 385 -5.45 -11.24 -16.18
CA SER A 385 -4.02 -11.24 -16.39
C SER A 385 -3.34 -12.19 -15.42
N PRO A 386 -2.33 -12.98 -15.86
CA PRO A 386 -1.51 -13.77 -14.94
C PRO A 386 -0.74 -12.91 -13.94
N TYR A 387 -0.65 -11.60 -14.17
CA TYR A 387 0.03 -10.64 -13.31
C TYR A 387 -0.90 -9.92 -12.33
N ASP A 388 -2.18 -10.31 -12.26
CA ASP A 388 -3.13 -9.74 -11.29
C ASP A 388 -2.62 -9.92 -9.86
N THR A 389 -2.65 -8.82 -9.12
CA THR A 389 -2.16 -8.73 -7.75
C THR A 389 -3.10 -9.42 -6.76
N ALA A 390 -2.64 -9.61 -5.53
CA ALA A 390 -3.50 -10.13 -4.47
C ALA A 390 -4.72 -9.21 -4.21
N ASP A 391 -4.53 -7.89 -4.29
CA ASP A 391 -5.62 -6.93 -4.10
C ASP A 391 -6.65 -7.01 -5.24
N ASP A 392 -6.21 -7.22 -6.48
CA ASP A 392 -7.11 -7.43 -7.63
C ASP A 392 -8.00 -8.66 -7.43
N ARG A 393 -7.37 -9.77 -7.02
CA ARG A 393 -8.07 -11.05 -6.77
C ARG A 393 -9.02 -10.95 -5.58
N LEU A 394 -8.60 -10.32 -4.48
CA LEU A 394 -9.46 -10.06 -3.31
C LEU A 394 -10.70 -9.24 -3.69
N ASP A 395 -10.51 -8.16 -4.44
CA ASP A 395 -11.60 -7.30 -4.89
C ASP A 395 -12.58 -8.05 -5.80
N LYS A 396 -12.05 -8.86 -6.72
CA LYS A 396 -12.86 -9.71 -7.61
C LYS A 396 -13.63 -10.78 -6.85
N ALA A 397 -13.00 -11.42 -5.85
CA ALA A 397 -13.67 -12.38 -4.98
C ALA A 397 -14.83 -11.73 -4.20
N LYS A 398 -14.62 -10.55 -3.62
CA LYS A 398 -15.68 -9.76 -2.95
C LYS A 398 -16.82 -9.44 -3.91
N ALA A 399 -16.51 -9.02 -5.14
CA ALA A 399 -17.54 -8.71 -6.14
C ALA A 399 -18.38 -9.93 -6.56
N TYR A 400 -17.75 -11.09 -6.76
CA TYR A 400 -18.47 -12.34 -7.05
C TYR A 400 -19.33 -12.82 -5.89
N PHE A 401 -18.84 -12.65 -4.66
CA PHE A 401 -19.62 -12.96 -3.47
C PHE A 401 -20.90 -12.11 -3.41
N SER A 402 -20.78 -10.79 -3.56
CA SER A 402 -21.93 -9.89 -3.50
C SER A 402 -22.92 -10.07 -4.66
N THR A 403 -22.46 -10.56 -5.83
CA THR A 403 -23.31 -10.89 -6.99
C THR A 403 -23.88 -12.32 -6.96
N GLY A 404 -23.60 -13.07 -5.89
CA GLY A 404 -24.20 -14.37 -5.60
C GLY A 404 -23.50 -15.57 -6.23
N ASN A 405 -22.36 -15.38 -6.91
CA ASN A 405 -21.55 -16.47 -7.47
C ASN A 405 -20.53 -16.96 -6.45
N LEU A 406 -21.00 -17.73 -5.46
CA LEU A 406 -20.17 -18.21 -4.34
C LEU A 406 -19.03 -19.11 -4.81
N SER A 407 -19.29 -20.02 -5.75
CA SER A 407 -18.27 -20.95 -6.25
C SER A 407 -17.08 -20.24 -6.88
N ARG A 408 -17.33 -19.18 -7.66
CA ARG A 408 -16.25 -18.41 -8.29
C ARG A 408 -15.50 -17.55 -7.28
N SER A 409 -16.22 -17.01 -6.29
CA SER A 409 -15.61 -16.30 -5.17
C SER A 409 -14.64 -17.20 -4.40
N GLU A 410 -15.06 -18.43 -4.06
CA GLU A 410 -14.25 -19.42 -3.35
C GLU A 410 -13.00 -19.83 -4.14
N GLU A 411 -13.16 -20.14 -5.43
CA GLU A 411 -12.02 -20.49 -6.30
C GLU A 411 -10.94 -19.40 -6.30
N ILE A 412 -11.35 -18.13 -6.36
CA ILE A 412 -10.42 -16.99 -6.33
C ILE A 412 -9.78 -16.86 -4.94
N MET A 413 -10.56 -17.02 -3.86
CA MET A 413 -10.03 -16.97 -2.49
C MET A 413 -9.00 -18.07 -2.22
N GLU A 414 -9.23 -19.29 -2.71
CA GLU A 414 -8.26 -20.39 -2.63
C GLU A 414 -6.97 -20.05 -3.40
N SER A 415 -7.08 -19.37 -4.56
CA SER A 415 -5.92 -18.97 -5.37
C SER A 415 -4.97 -17.95 -4.70
N LEU A 416 -5.37 -17.35 -3.57
CA LEU A 416 -4.59 -16.33 -2.85
C LEU A 416 -3.47 -16.90 -1.97
N GLU A 417 -3.36 -18.22 -1.82
CA GLU A 417 -2.34 -18.85 -0.99
C GLU A 417 -0.93 -18.70 -1.58
N GLY A 418 0.04 -18.29 -0.75
CA GLY A 418 1.44 -18.20 -1.14
C GLY A 418 1.81 -17.03 -2.07
N ILE A 419 0.94 -16.03 -2.25
CA ILE A 419 1.24 -14.88 -3.14
C ILE A 419 2.28 -13.92 -2.53
N ALA A 420 2.41 -13.87 -1.21
CA ALA A 420 3.22 -12.89 -0.49
C ALA A 420 4.50 -13.51 0.13
N ASP A 421 5.48 -13.84 -0.71
CA ASP A 421 6.69 -14.59 -0.31
C ASP A 421 7.94 -13.74 0.01
N LYS A 422 7.85 -12.41 -0.05
CA LYS A 422 9.02 -11.55 0.22
C LYS A 422 9.16 -11.20 1.70
N ASP A 423 10.39 -11.18 2.20
CA ASP A 423 10.74 -10.75 3.55
C ASP A 423 10.76 -9.22 3.66
N ASP A 424 9.61 -8.59 3.42
CA ASP A 424 9.41 -7.15 3.54
C ASP A 424 8.12 -6.80 4.30
N LEU A 425 7.99 -5.52 4.66
CA LEU A 425 6.88 -5.05 5.50
C LEU A 425 5.54 -5.21 4.80
N ILE A 426 5.50 -4.90 3.50
CA ILE A 426 4.27 -4.89 2.71
C ILE A 426 3.76 -6.32 2.56
N SER A 427 4.63 -7.23 2.16
CA SER A 427 4.31 -8.65 1.99
C SER A 427 3.81 -9.24 3.31
N SER A 428 4.45 -8.91 4.43
CA SER A 428 3.99 -9.31 5.76
C SER A 428 2.58 -8.81 6.08
N THR A 429 2.31 -7.52 5.86
CA THR A 429 0.96 -6.95 6.08
C THR A 429 -0.08 -7.45 5.09
N LEU A 430 0.32 -7.77 3.86
CA LEU A 430 -0.56 -8.31 2.83
C LEU A 430 -0.97 -9.74 3.16
N THR A 431 -0.07 -10.56 3.70
CA THR A 431 -0.41 -11.89 4.24
C THR A 431 -1.43 -11.76 5.38
N VAL A 432 -1.24 -10.79 6.29
CA VAL A 432 -2.21 -10.53 7.37
C VAL A 432 -3.57 -10.16 6.80
N LEU A 433 -3.62 -9.25 5.82
CA LEU A 433 -4.84 -8.84 5.15
C LEU A 433 -5.56 -10.02 4.48
N ILE A 434 -4.85 -10.82 3.66
CA ILE A 434 -5.40 -11.98 2.96
C ILE A 434 -5.99 -12.98 3.97
N ASN A 435 -5.26 -13.29 5.04
CA ASN A 435 -5.73 -14.22 6.05
C ASN A 435 -6.98 -13.72 6.78
N LYS A 436 -7.02 -12.42 7.11
CA LYS A 436 -8.18 -11.81 7.76
C LYS A 436 -9.40 -11.74 6.85
N GLU A 437 -9.21 -11.44 5.57
CA GLU A 437 -10.28 -11.46 4.57
C GLU A 437 -10.82 -12.88 4.36
N LYS A 438 -9.95 -13.90 4.31
CA LYS A 438 -10.37 -15.31 4.27
C LYS A 438 -11.19 -15.71 5.50
N GLU A 439 -10.70 -15.37 6.69
CA GLU A 439 -11.41 -15.65 7.95
C GLU A 439 -12.79 -14.98 7.97
N SER A 440 -12.85 -13.68 7.64
CA SER A 440 -14.10 -12.92 7.55
C SER A 440 -15.05 -13.50 6.50
N HIS A 441 -14.53 -13.95 5.36
CA HIS A 441 -15.32 -14.56 4.29
C HIS A 441 -15.97 -15.88 4.75
N GLU A 442 -15.21 -16.75 5.42
CA GLU A 442 -15.74 -18.02 5.95
C GLU A 442 -16.76 -17.79 7.08
N VAL A 443 -16.49 -16.86 7.99
CA VAL A 443 -17.45 -16.49 9.06
C VAL A 443 -18.76 -15.96 8.45
N LEU A 444 -18.67 -15.10 7.45
CA LEU A 444 -19.85 -14.54 6.79
C LEU A 444 -20.65 -15.63 6.06
N LYS A 445 -19.98 -16.55 5.38
CA LYS A 445 -20.60 -17.69 4.70
C LYS A 445 -21.35 -18.59 5.68
N GLU A 446 -20.73 -18.98 6.79
CA GLU A 446 -21.38 -19.78 7.83
C GLU A 446 -22.56 -19.02 8.47
N ARG A 447 -22.41 -17.70 8.70
CA ARG A 447 -23.52 -16.87 9.20
C ARG A 447 -24.73 -16.86 8.26
N ILE A 448 -24.50 -16.73 6.95
CA ILE A 448 -25.58 -16.80 5.94
C ILE A 448 -26.25 -18.18 5.96
N ARG A 449 -25.47 -19.26 6.11
CA ARG A 449 -25.98 -20.62 6.20
C ARG A 449 -26.84 -20.85 7.44
N GLU A 450 -26.39 -20.36 8.60
CA GLU A 450 -27.14 -20.39 9.86
C GLU A 450 -28.47 -19.65 9.73
N LEU A 451 -28.44 -18.40 9.26
CA LEU A 451 -29.64 -17.57 9.04
C LEU A 451 -30.64 -18.24 8.11
N ASN A 452 -30.15 -18.87 7.04
CA ASN A 452 -31.00 -19.60 6.11
C ASN A 452 -31.66 -20.82 6.76
N ASN A 453 -30.93 -21.59 7.57
CA ASN A 453 -31.46 -22.76 8.29
C ASN A 453 -32.46 -22.35 9.38
N GLU A 454 -32.16 -21.31 10.16
CA GLU A 454 -33.07 -20.73 11.15
C GLU A 454 -34.35 -20.22 10.49
N GLY A 455 -34.23 -19.49 9.37
CA GLY A 455 -35.35 -19.00 8.58
C GLY A 455 -36.25 -20.13 8.10
N LEU A 456 -35.68 -21.24 7.63
CA LEU A 456 -36.42 -22.44 7.22
C LEU A 456 -37.12 -23.13 8.41
N ALA A 457 -36.46 -23.28 9.56
CA ALA A 457 -37.05 -23.88 10.75
C ALA A 457 -38.21 -23.04 11.31
N MET A 458 -38.07 -21.71 11.32
CA MET A 458 -39.14 -20.78 11.70
C MET A 458 -40.31 -20.86 10.73
N TYR A 459 -40.03 -20.97 9.42
CA TYR A 459 -41.06 -21.17 8.40
C TYR A 459 -41.85 -22.46 8.63
N GLN A 460 -41.15 -23.59 8.88
CA GLN A 460 -41.78 -24.88 9.18
C GLN A 460 -42.62 -24.85 10.45
N SER A 461 -42.22 -24.03 11.43
CA SER A 461 -42.95 -23.81 12.69
C SER A 461 -44.09 -22.78 12.58
N ALA A 462 -44.45 -22.36 11.36
CA ALA A 462 -45.46 -21.33 11.07
C ALA A 462 -45.18 -19.94 11.68
N LYS A 463 -43.92 -19.66 12.06
CA LYS A 463 -43.46 -18.35 12.57
C LYS A 463 -42.96 -17.48 11.43
N TYR A 464 -43.86 -17.12 10.50
CA TYR A 464 -43.49 -16.50 9.22
C TYR A 464 -42.81 -15.13 9.35
N THR A 465 -43.21 -14.29 10.31
CA THR A 465 -42.60 -12.97 10.51
C THR A 465 -41.12 -13.08 10.88
N ARG A 466 -40.78 -13.94 11.84
CA ARG A 466 -39.38 -14.23 12.20
C ARG A 466 -38.59 -14.90 11.08
N SER A 467 -39.25 -15.75 10.30
CA SER A 467 -38.64 -16.35 9.09
C SER A 467 -38.25 -15.27 8.07
N VAL A 468 -39.11 -14.27 7.85
CA VAL A 468 -38.78 -13.12 7.00
C VAL A 468 -37.59 -12.35 7.55
N GLU A 469 -37.52 -12.08 8.86
CA GLU A 469 -36.38 -11.39 9.49
C GLU A 469 -35.04 -12.09 9.18
N CYS A 470 -34.96 -13.41 9.41
CA CYS A 470 -33.76 -14.21 9.10
C CYS A 470 -33.39 -14.15 7.60
N PHE A 471 -34.37 -14.30 6.71
CA PHE A 471 -34.10 -14.29 5.26
C PHE A 471 -33.76 -12.90 4.73
N VAL A 472 -34.32 -11.83 5.30
CA VAL A 472 -33.91 -10.46 4.98
C VAL A 472 -32.45 -10.25 5.35
N GLU A 473 -32.05 -10.63 6.56
CA GLU A 473 -30.64 -10.50 7.00
C GLU A 473 -29.70 -11.30 6.08
N ALA A 474 -30.02 -12.56 5.79
CA ALA A 474 -29.22 -13.39 4.87
C ALA A 474 -29.15 -12.80 3.45
N TYR A 475 -30.27 -12.30 2.93
CA TYR A 475 -30.34 -11.71 1.59
C TYR A 475 -29.56 -10.40 1.49
N GLN A 476 -29.43 -9.62 2.57
CA GLN A 476 -28.61 -8.41 2.53
C GLN A 476 -27.13 -8.68 2.32
N TYR A 477 -26.61 -9.78 2.88
CA TYR A 477 -25.22 -10.16 2.68
C TYR A 477 -24.98 -10.70 1.26
N MET A 478 -26.00 -11.31 0.64
CA MET A 478 -25.90 -11.87 -0.70
C MET A 478 -27.17 -11.57 -1.53
N PRO A 479 -27.37 -10.30 -1.96
CA PRO A 479 -28.61 -9.79 -2.54
C PRO A 479 -28.92 -10.32 -3.94
N SER A 480 -28.13 -11.27 -4.42
CA SER A 480 -28.22 -11.84 -5.76
C SER A 480 -28.27 -13.36 -5.74
N ASN A 481 -28.37 -13.95 -4.56
CA ASN A 481 -28.53 -15.40 -4.41
C ASN A 481 -29.97 -15.81 -4.65
N ALA A 482 -30.22 -16.55 -5.73
CA ALA A 482 -31.56 -16.98 -6.13
C ALA A 482 -32.25 -17.88 -5.08
N SER A 483 -31.48 -18.68 -4.34
CA SER A 483 -32.03 -19.56 -3.30
C SER A 483 -32.51 -18.77 -2.09
N LEU A 484 -31.72 -17.78 -1.64
CA LEU A 484 -32.12 -16.88 -0.55
C LEU A 484 -33.30 -15.99 -0.97
N ALA A 485 -33.28 -15.46 -2.20
CA ALA A 485 -34.37 -14.70 -2.79
C ALA A 485 -35.69 -15.51 -2.77
N LEU A 486 -35.64 -16.76 -3.20
CA LEU A 486 -36.81 -17.64 -3.25
C LEU A 486 -37.35 -17.98 -1.86
N ASN A 487 -36.46 -18.18 -0.88
CA ASN A 487 -36.83 -18.39 0.53
C ASN A 487 -37.50 -17.15 1.12
N LEU A 488 -36.93 -15.96 0.88
CA LEU A 488 -37.49 -14.68 1.31
C LEU A 488 -38.87 -14.42 0.71
N VAL A 489 -39.00 -14.54 -0.61
CA VAL A 489 -40.27 -14.35 -1.34
C VAL A 489 -41.35 -15.30 -0.82
N GLN A 490 -41.01 -16.57 -0.57
CA GLN A 490 -41.95 -17.54 -0.03
C GLN A 490 -42.43 -17.14 1.37
N ALA A 491 -41.52 -16.72 2.25
CA ALA A 491 -41.88 -16.29 3.60
C ALA A 491 -42.76 -15.03 3.58
N ILE A 492 -42.42 -14.03 2.76
CA ILE A 492 -43.22 -12.80 2.59
C ILE A 492 -44.63 -13.11 2.10
N THR A 493 -44.76 -14.00 1.11
CA THR A 493 -46.06 -14.39 0.55
C THR A 493 -46.95 -15.03 1.62
N LYS A 494 -46.37 -15.77 2.57
CA LYS A 494 -47.11 -16.33 3.73
C LYS A 494 -47.49 -15.30 4.78
N VAL A 495 -46.67 -14.27 5.00
CA VAL A 495 -47.03 -13.15 5.89
C VAL A 495 -48.17 -12.33 5.29
N GLY A 496 -48.21 -12.18 3.97
CA GLY A 496 -49.30 -11.49 3.27
C GLY A 496 -49.24 -9.97 3.35
N THR A 497 -48.19 -9.39 3.95
CA THR A 497 -47.97 -7.94 4.03
C THR A 497 -46.48 -7.59 4.02
N PHE A 498 -46.15 -6.33 3.71
CA PHE A 498 -44.79 -5.78 3.83
C PHE A 498 -44.53 -5.09 5.17
N LEU A 499 -45.44 -5.22 6.13
CA LEU A 499 -45.31 -4.65 7.48
C LEU A 499 -44.45 -5.58 8.35
N THR A 500 -43.14 -5.44 8.26
CA THR A 500 -42.17 -6.17 9.08
C THR A 500 -41.53 -5.26 10.11
N GLN A 501 -41.03 -5.81 11.21
CA GLN A 501 -40.31 -5.00 12.21
C GLN A 501 -39.02 -4.44 11.59
N GLY A 502 -38.77 -3.14 11.82
CA GLY A 502 -37.49 -2.49 11.48
C GLY A 502 -37.30 -2.03 10.03
N ARG A 503 -38.29 -2.19 9.12
CA ARG A 503 -38.22 -1.66 7.74
C ARG A 503 -39.54 -1.03 7.29
N SER A 504 -39.44 -0.06 6.39
CA SER A 504 -40.63 0.53 5.77
C SER A 504 -41.24 -0.44 4.73
N PRO A 505 -42.56 -0.38 4.51
CA PRO A 505 -43.22 -1.17 3.46
C PRO A 505 -42.61 -0.95 2.08
N LYS A 506 -42.18 0.29 1.78
CA LYS A 506 -41.50 0.65 0.54
C LYS A 506 -40.19 -0.12 0.36
N GLU A 507 -39.33 -0.14 1.38
CA GLU A 507 -38.05 -0.87 1.31
C GLU A 507 -38.25 -2.38 1.14
N MET A 508 -39.23 -2.95 1.83
CA MET A 508 -39.58 -4.37 1.68
C MET A 508 -40.11 -4.67 0.28
N LYS A 509 -40.92 -3.78 -0.29
CA LYS A 509 -41.46 -3.90 -1.65
C LYS A 509 -40.37 -3.80 -2.72
N ASP A 510 -39.45 -2.85 -2.56
CA ASP A 510 -38.29 -2.68 -3.45
C ASP A 510 -37.39 -3.93 -3.39
N MET A 511 -37.08 -4.42 -2.18
CA MET A 511 -36.28 -5.63 -1.98
C MET A 511 -36.96 -6.88 -2.55
N CYS A 512 -38.27 -7.02 -2.38
CA CYS A 512 -39.03 -8.14 -2.92
C CYS A 512 -39.10 -8.10 -4.46
N SER A 513 -39.20 -6.90 -5.04
CA SER A 513 -39.11 -6.70 -6.50
C SER A 513 -37.72 -7.12 -7.02
N ASN A 514 -36.65 -6.77 -6.29
CA ASN A 514 -35.30 -7.24 -6.61
C ASN A 514 -35.18 -8.76 -6.51
N CYS A 515 -35.77 -9.40 -5.49
CA CYS A 515 -35.78 -10.86 -5.38
C CYS A 515 -36.45 -11.52 -6.58
N VAL A 516 -37.55 -10.95 -7.08
CA VAL A 516 -38.23 -11.44 -8.29
C VAL A 516 -37.29 -11.38 -9.49
N SER A 517 -36.64 -10.24 -9.72
CA SER A 517 -35.67 -10.08 -10.81
C SER A 517 -34.57 -11.15 -10.72
N VAL A 518 -33.95 -11.27 -9.55
CA VAL A 518 -32.89 -12.25 -9.29
C VAL A 518 -33.34 -13.67 -9.58
N ILE A 519 -34.54 -14.06 -9.14
CA ILE A 519 -35.10 -15.40 -9.39
C ILE A 519 -35.33 -15.65 -10.89
N GLU A 520 -35.96 -14.70 -11.59
CA GLU A 520 -36.31 -14.86 -13.01
C GLU A 520 -35.10 -14.89 -13.93
N GLN A 521 -33.97 -14.32 -13.50
CA GLN A 521 -32.72 -14.24 -14.25
C GLN A 521 -31.72 -15.34 -13.89
N SER A 522 -32.00 -16.15 -12.88
CA SER A 522 -31.10 -17.21 -12.43
C SER A 522 -31.50 -18.57 -12.96
N ASP A 523 -30.51 -19.42 -13.23
CA ASP A 523 -30.74 -20.83 -13.58
C ASP A 523 -31.12 -21.63 -12.32
N LEU A 524 -32.42 -21.60 -11.99
CA LEU A 524 -32.97 -22.38 -10.89
C LEU A 524 -33.14 -23.85 -11.29
N THR A 525 -32.99 -24.74 -10.30
CA THR A 525 -33.37 -26.15 -10.47
C THR A 525 -34.87 -26.24 -10.80
N GLU A 526 -35.29 -27.27 -11.54
CA GLU A 526 -36.71 -27.46 -11.90
C GLU A 526 -37.66 -27.36 -10.70
N ASN A 527 -37.25 -27.93 -9.56
CA ASN A 527 -38.03 -27.90 -8.32
C ASN A 527 -38.20 -26.47 -7.78
N ASN A 528 -37.13 -25.67 -7.77
CA ASN A 528 -37.18 -24.29 -7.33
C ASN A 528 -37.97 -23.40 -8.31
N MET A 529 -37.87 -23.68 -9.61
CA MET A 529 -38.66 -22.98 -10.63
C MET A 529 -40.15 -23.25 -10.49
N ARG A 530 -40.56 -24.51 -10.28
CA ARG A 530 -41.96 -24.88 -9.98
C ARG A 530 -42.47 -24.18 -8.72
N ARG A 531 -41.64 -24.16 -7.67
CA ARG A 531 -41.96 -23.48 -6.41
C ARG A 531 -42.19 -21.99 -6.63
N TYR A 532 -41.32 -21.31 -7.37
CA TYR A 532 -41.50 -19.89 -7.71
C TYR A 532 -42.79 -19.64 -8.51
N LEU A 533 -43.04 -20.42 -9.57
CA LEU A 533 -44.24 -20.27 -10.40
C LEU A 533 -45.53 -20.44 -9.60
N SER A 534 -45.53 -21.29 -8.57
CA SER A 534 -46.68 -21.46 -7.68
C SER A 534 -46.94 -20.24 -6.78
N LEU A 535 -45.90 -19.49 -6.40
CA LEU A 535 -45.97 -18.31 -5.54
C LEU A 535 -46.23 -17.01 -6.32
N LYS A 536 -45.82 -16.97 -7.60
CA LYS A 536 -45.84 -15.78 -8.45
C LYS A 536 -47.19 -15.05 -8.49
N PRO A 537 -48.37 -15.70 -8.59
CA PRO A 537 -49.65 -15.00 -8.63
C PRO A 537 -49.94 -14.21 -7.34
N GLU A 538 -49.76 -14.85 -6.18
CA GLU A 538 -49.98 -14.21 -4.86
C GLU A 538 -48.97 -13.08 -4.62
N LEU A 539 -47.71 -13.32 -4.99
CA LEU A 539 -46.64 -12.33 -4.89
C LEU A 539 -46.91 -11.07 -5.72
N MET A 540 -47.34 -11.23 -6.98
CA MET A 540 -47.65 -10.10 -7.85
C MET A 540 -48.88 -9.34 -7.38
N ALA A 541 -49.87 -10.03 -6.79
CA ALA A 541 -51.01 -9.36 -6.16
C ALA A 541 -50.56 -8.49 -4.96
N LEU A 542 -49.65 -9.01 -4.13
CA LEU A 542 -49.01 -8.28 -3.03
C LEU A 542 -48.22 -7.05 -3.49
N LEU A 543 -47.37 -7.21 -4.51
CA LEU A 543 -46.58 -6.11 -5.07
C LEU A 543 -47.46 -5.03 -5.72
N ASN A 544 -48.59 -5.40 -6.32
CA ASN A 544 -49.51 -4.45 -6.94
C ASN A 544 -50.54 -3.84 -5.97
N ALA A 545 -50.62 -4.32 -4.73
CA ALA A 545 -51.49 -3.74 -3.72
C ALA A 545 -51.06 -2.30 -3.40
N LYS A 546 -52.05 -1.39 -3.28
CA LYS A 546 -51.82 -0.03 -2.79
C LYS A 546 -51.43 -0.10 -1.32
N ASP A 547 -50.40 0.63 -0.93
CA ASP A 547 -49.98 0.74 0.47
C ASP A 547 -51.19 1.22 1.30
N VAL A 548 -51.70 0.38 2.18
CA VAL A 548 -52.74 0.79 3.12
C VAL A 548 -52.04 1.65 4.16
N ALA A 549 -52.41 2.94 4.16
CA ALA A 549 -51.82 4.00 4.96
C ALA A 549 -51.83 3.73 6.47
#